data_AF-A0A6B1GAU5-F1
#
_entry.id   AF-A0A6B1GAU5-F1
#
_cell.length_a   1.000
_cell.length_b   1.000
_cell.length_c   1.000
_cell.angle_alpha   90.00
_cell.angle_beta   90.00
_cell.angle_gamma   90.00
#
_symmetry.space_group_name_H-M   'P 1'
#
loop_
_entity.id
_entity.type
_entity.pdbx_description
1 polymer ?
#
loop_
_entity_poly.entity_id
_entity_poly.type
_entity_poly.pdbx_seq_one_letter_code
_entity_poly.pdbx_strand_id
1 'polypeptide(L)'
;MPFSSRPRSARRTDWPVPERHDRSTASRTQAHSLAGAPGRHLERAVPCRGRRVRPSYPSYRDSGISWLGELPAHWRTLTLSRIGSFLKGGGGTKEDETDEGYACVRYGDLYTRHDFHVRESRSRIAPERASVYTDMQYGDLLLAGSGETLEEIGKSAVNLLREPAFCGGDVIILRPEIDIDAAYLGYAADCAPSRHQKSCMGRGVTVMHIYGRELKNLIIPVPPLEEQRQIGAFLDQATDRIDELVQRTGFRDRGGQIAGTIGVLIERLQEYRSALITAAVTGKIDVRDTDSVDAAATDASSVGSEAAT
;
A
#
# COMPACT_ATOMS: atom_id res chain seq x y z
N MET A 1 25.84 -1.22 -66.26
CA MET A 1 25.04 -0.28 -67.08
C MET A 1 23.88 -1.05 -67.69
N PRO A 2 22.72 -0.44 -68.04
CA PRO A 2 22.06 0.77 -67.49
C PRO A 2 20.55 0.44 -67.21
N PHE A 3 19.52 1.31 -67.11
CA PHE A 3 19.39 2.76 -66.88
C PHE A 3 18.03 3.08 -66.21
N SER A 4 18.03 3.89 -65.14
CA SER A 4 16.87 4.72 -64.69
C SER A 4 15.62 4.00 -64.11
N SER A 5 14.68 4.67 -63.40
CA SER A 5 14.64 6.07 -62.93
C SER A 5 13.84 6.25 -61.62
N ARG A 6 14.17 7.33 -60.90
CA ARG A 6 13.39 8.04 -59.85
C ARG A 6 12.97 9.42 -60.47
N PRO A 7 12.14 10.33 -59.88
CA PRO A 7 12.04 10.61 -58.42
C PRO A 7 10.74 11.27 -57.86
N ARG A 8 10.79 11.59 -56.54
CA ARG A 8 10.02 12.64 -55.82
C ARG A 8 8.49 12.41 -55.64
N SER A 9 7.80 13.05 -54.69
CA SER A 9 8.19 14.05 -53.68
C SER A 9 7.64 13.72 -52.27
N ALA A 10 8.04 14.48 -51.25
CA ALA A 10 7.53 14.36 -49.88
C ALA A 10 6.65 15.57 -49.50
N ARG A 11 5.83 15.41 -48.46
CA ARG A 11 5.30 16.52 -47.65
C ARG A 11 5.54 16.22 -46.17
N ARG A 12 5.90 17.24 -45.40
CA ARG A 12 6.06 17.18 -43.94
C ARG A 12 4.79 17.68 -43.25
N THR A 13 4.67 17.35 -41.97
CA THR A 13 3.72 17.96 -41.03
C THR A 13 4.14 19.39 -40.69
N ASP A 14 3.20 20.33 -40.79
CA ASP A 14 3.33 21.66 -40.18
C ASP A 14 2.66 21.65 -38.80
N TRP A 15 3.34 22.23 -37.79
CA TRP A 15 2.76 22.59 -36.50
C TRP A 15 3.36 23.94 -36.07
N PRO A 16 2.55 24.95 -35.69
CA PRO A 16 3.04 26.30 -35.47
C PRO A 16 3.80 26.43 -34.14
N VAL A 17 4.83 27.29 -34.15
CA VAL A 17 5.60 27.71 -32.97
C VAL A 17 5.21 29.16 -32.63
N PRO A 18 4.89 29.51 -31.38
CA PRO A 18 4.63 30.90 -30.99
C PRO A 18 5.89 31.77 -31.05
N GLU A 19 5.78 32.97 -31.60
CA GLU A 19 6.89 33.91 -31.75
C GLU A 19 7.30 34.59 -30.44
N ARG A 20 8.55 35.04 -30.37
CA ARG A 20 9.05 35.92 -29.30
C ARG A 20 9.13 37.35 -29.83
N HIS A 21 8.47 38.29 -29.15
CA HIS A 21 8.79 39.72 -29.29
C HIS A 21 9.45 40.25 -28.02
N ASP A 22 10.69 40.72 -28.20
CA ASP A 22 11.39 41.59 -27.26
C ASP A 22 11.00 43.06 -27.50
N ARG A 23 10.83 43.81 -26.41
CA ARG A 23 11.30 45.20 -26.31
C ARG A 23 11.30 45.67 -24.86
N SER A 24 12.44 46.20 -24.43
CA SER A 24 12.56 46.95 -23.18
C SER A 24 12.31 48.45 -23.40
N THR A 25 11.80 49.11 -22.38
CA THR A 25 12.02 50.53 -22.09
C THR A 25 11.77 50.78 -20.60
N ALA A 26 12.47 51.74 -20.01
CA ALA A 26 12.34 52.10 -18.60
C ALA A 26 12.00 53.59 -18.46
N SER A 27 11.17 53.93 -17.46
CA SER A 27 10.97 55.31 -17.02
C SER A 27 10.68 55.36 -15.51
N ARG A 28 11.31 56.31 -14.82
CA ARG A 28 11.05 56.66 -13.42
C ARG A 28 10.00 57.78 -13.37
N THR A 29 9.12 57.72 -12.37
CA THR A 29 8.58 58.92 -11.70
C THR A 29 8.47 58.65 -10.20
N GLN A 30 8.67 59.67 -9.36
CA GLN A 30 8.53 59.63 -7.89
C GLN A 30 7.31 60.47 -7.43
N ALA A 31 7.19 60.65 -6.10
CA ALA A 31 6.24 61.52 -5.38
C ALA A 31 4.78 61.00 -5.24
N HIS A 32 4.07 61.22 -4.12
CA HIS A 32 4.51 61.74 -2.81
C HIS A 32 3.59 61.24 -1.67
N SER A 33 4.17 61.13 -0.46
CA SER A 33 3.61 61.39 0.88
C SER A 33 2.08 61.37 1.12
N LEU A 34 1.64 60.62 2.14
CA LEU A 34 1.11 61.21 3.39
C LEU A 34 1.04 60.16 4.52
N ALA A 35 0.88 60.62 5.77
CA ALA A 35 1.03 59.80 6.98
C ALA A 35 -0.30 59.39 7.64
N GLY A 36 -0.29 58.26 8.36
CA GLY A 36 -1.39 57.78 9.21
C GLY A 36 -0.87 56.93 10.38
N ALA A 37 -1.45 57.10 11.57
CA ALA A 37 -1.01 56.46 12.81
C ALA A 37 -1.56 55.02 13.00
N PRO A 38 -0.90 54.15 13.77
CA PRO A 38 -1.24 52.73 13.83
C PRO A 38 -2.49 52.43 14.67
N GLY A 39 -3.56 51.97 14.01
CA GLY A 39 -4.74 51.40 14.67
C GLY A 39 -4.43 50.04 15.30
N ARG A 40 -4.52 49.92 16.63
CA ARG A 40 -4.34 48.65 17.35
C ARG A 40 -5.58 47.75 17.20
N HIS A 41 -5.65 47.00 16.10
CA HIS A 41 -6.62 45.91 16.00
C HIS A 41 -6.23 44.76 16.94
N LEU A 42 -6.97 44.63 18.04
CA LEU A 42 -6.96 43.44 18.88
C LEU A 42 -7.69 42.30 18.17
N GLU A 43 -7.03 41.69 17.20
CA GLU A 43 -7.45 40.38 16.70
C GLU A 43 -7.36 39.37 17.85
N ARG A 44 -8.52 39.08 18.45
CA ARG A 44 -8.67 37.92 19.34
C ARG A 44 -8.56 36.66 18.50
N ALA A 45 -7.31 36.24 18.24
CA ALA A 45 -7.02 34.92 17.70
C ALA A 45 -7.69 33.88 18.61
N VAL A 46 -8.79 33.29 18.13
CA VAL A 46 -9.44 32.16 18.80
C VAL A 46 -8.42 31.02 18.77
N PRO A 47 -7.91 30.55 19.92
CA PRO A 47 -6.90 29.51 19.89
C PRO A 47 -7.58 28.22 19.43
N CYS A 48 -7.34 27.84 18.17
CA CYS A 48 -7.68 26.52 17.66
C CYS A 48 -6.97 25.50 18.55
N ARG A 49 -7.70 24.96 19.54
CA ARG A 49 -7.18 23.95 20.47
C ARG A 49 -6.98 22.66 19.68
N GLY A 50 -5.81 22.55 19.03
CA GLY A 50 -5.37 21.30 18.45
C GLY A 50 -5.54 20.21 19.50
N ARG A 51 -6.33 19.18 19.16
CA ARG A 51 -6.46 18.01 20.03
C ARG A 51 -5.05 17.50 20.28
N ARG A 52 -4.59 17.53 21.54
CA ARG A 52 -3.44 16.73 21.94
C ARG A 52 -3.86 15.29 21.75
N VAL A 53 -3.46 14.70 20.63
CA VAL A 53 -3.47 13.26 20.44
C VAL A 53 -2.71 12.71 21.65
N ARG A 54 -3.38 11.90 22.47
CA ARG A 54 -2.69 11.24 23.58
C ARG A 54 -1.67 10.29 22.95
N PRO A 55 -0.41 10.26 23.40
CA PRO A 55 0.53 9.25 22.93
C PRO A 55 -0.07 7.88 23.21
N SER A 56 -0.16 7.03 22.19
CA SER A 56 -0.86 5.75 22.29
C SER A 56 -0.08 4.77 23.18
N TYR A 57 1.25 4.84 23.14
CA TYR A 57 2.15 4.07 23.99
C TYR A 57 2.82 4.96 25.06
N PRO A 58 3.24 4.41 26.21
CA PRO A 58 3.81 5.21 27.32
C PRO A 58 5.11 5.94 27.00
N SER A 59 5.86 5.46 26.00
CA SER A 59 7.12 6.08 25.55
C SER A 59 7.41 5.71 24.09
N TYR A 60 8.09 6.62 23.40
CA TYR A 60 8.49 6.48 22.00
C TYR A 60 10.02 6.65 21.87
N ARG A 61 10.57 6.12 20.79
CA ARG A 61 11.99 6.21 20.40
C ARG A 61 12.05 6.50 18.91
N ASP A 62 12.98 7.36 18.48
CA ASP A 62 13.33 7.47 17.07
C ASP A 62 13.72 6.09 16.51
N SER A 63 13.19 5.75 15.34
CA SER A 63 13.56 4.56 14.59
C SER A 63 14.93 4.67 13.91
N GLY A 64 15.48 5.89 13.82
CA GLY A 64 16.68 6.22 13.03
C GLY A 64 16.39 6.31 11.53
N ILE A 65 15.11 6.34 11.14
CA ILE A 65 14.64 6.20 9.75
C ILE A 65 13.66 7.34 9.46
N SER A 66 14.09 8.29 8.62
CA SER A 66 13.43 9.60 8.43
C SER A 66 11.97 9.54 7.96
N TRP A 67 11.59 8.53 7.18
CA TRP A 67 10.21 8.33 6.72
C TRP A 67 9.32 7.57 7.72
N LEU A 68 9.93 6.89 8.70
CA LEU A 68 9.23 6.09 9.71
C LEU A 68 8.96 6.93 10.98
N GLY A 69 9.95 7.75 11.38
CA GLY A 69 9.88 8.65 12.52
C GLY A 69 9.99 7.90 13.85
N GLU A 70 9.19 8.31 14.83
CA GLU A 70 9.16 7.69 16.15
C GLU A 70 8.28 6.41 16.17
N LEU A 71 8.76 5.39 16.87
CA LEU A 71 8.04 4.14 17.17
C LEU A 71 7.90 3.97 18.68
N PRO A 72 6.98 3.12 19.18
CA PRO A 72 6.93 2.75 20.59
C PRO A 72 8.30 2.23 21.07
N ALA A 73 8.76 2.68 22.24
CA ALA A 73 10.17 2.54 22.61
C ALA A 73 10.64 1.08 22.80
N HIS A 74 9.71 0.15 23.07
CA HIS A 74 9.95 -1.28 23.19
C HIS A 74 9.96 -2.04 21.86
N TRP A 75 9.55 -1.40 20.75
CA TRP A 75 9.59 -2.02 19.42
C TRP A 75 11.01 -2.01 18.84
N ARG A 76 11.31 -3.03 18.02
CA ARG A 76 12.54 -3.13 17.21
C ARG A 76 12.20 -2.90 15.73
N THR A 77 13.19 -2.49 14.95
CA THR A 77 13.13 -2.49 13.48
C THR A 77 14.06 -3.57 12.96
N LEU A 78 13.59 -4.37 11.99
CA LEU A 78 14.37 -5.43 11.36
C LEU A 78 14.32 -5.29 9.84
N THR A 79 15.44 -5.58 9.18
CA THR A 79 15.48 -5.85 7.74
C THR A 79 14.89 -7.24 7.47
N LEU A 80 14.30 -7.48 6.30
CA LEU A 80 13.84 -8.83 5.92
C LEU A 80 14.97 -9.88 5.98
N SER A 81 16.22 -9.48 5.70
CA SER A 81 17.43 -10.31 5.87
C SER A 81 17.74 -10.74 7.32
N ARG A 82 17.07 -10.17 8.32
CA ARG A 82 17.12 -10.57 9.74
C ARG A 82 15.85 -11.30 10.19
N ILE A 83 14.87 -11.46 9.30
CA ILE A 83 13.62 -12.19 9.55
C ILE A 83 13.71 -13.62 9.00
N GLY A 84 14.43 -13.82 7.89
CA GLY A 84 14.75 -15.18 7.40
C GLY A 84 15.42 -15.20 6.03
N SER A 85 15.40 -16.37 5.39
CA SER A 85 16.08 -16.63 4.11
C SER A 85 15.20 -16.35 2.90
N PHE A 86 15.84 -16.05 1.77
CA PHE A 86 15.18 -15.74 0.51
C PHE A 86 15.32 -16.90 -0.47
N LEU A 87 14.18 -17.37 -0.98
CA LEU A 87 14.07 -18.37 -2.05
C LEU A 87 13.59 -17.68 -3.34
N LYS A 88 13.84 -18.31 -4.49
CA LYS A 88 13.19 -17.94 -5.75
C LYS A 88 12.10 -18.96 -6.07
N GLY A 89 10.97 -18.50 -6.61
CA GLY A 89 10.04 -19.36 -7.32
C GLY A 89 10.71 -20.05 -8.52
N GLY A 90 10.49 -21.36 -8.62
CA GLY A 90 10.58 -22.14 -9.85
C GLY A 90 9.20 -22.20 -10.53
N GLY A 91 9.07 -23.03 -11.56
CA GLY A 91 7.78 -23.34 -12.18
C GLY A 91 7.82 -23.34 -13.70
N GLY A 92 6.73 -23.84 -14.29
CA GLY A 92 6.41 -23.61 -15.70
C GLY A 92 5.52 -22.38 -15.90
N THR A 93 4.63 -22.48 -16.87
CA THR A 93 3.93 -21.34 -17.48
C THR A 93 2.45 -21.32 -17.07
N LYS A 94 1.55 -20.82 -17.93
CA LYS A 94 0.10 -20.76 -17.65
C LYS A 94 -0.63 -22.01 -18.14
N GLU A 95 -0.09 -22.66 -19.16
CA GLU A 95 -0.55 -23.92 -19.77
C GLU A 95 -0.54 -25.09 -18.77
N ASP A 96 0.17 -24.93 -17.64
CA ASP A 96 0.21 -25.85 -16.50
C ASP A 96 -0.96 -25.67 -15.51
N GLU A 97 -1.84 -24.69 -15.71
CA GLU A 97 -2.97 -24.40 -14.80
C GLU A 97 -4.09 -25.44 -14.96
N THR A 98 -4.48 -26.04 -13.84
CA THR A 98 -5.54 -27.05 -13.74
C THR A 98 -6.63 -26.60 -12.75
N ASP A 99 -7.84 -27.13 -12.90
CA ASP A 99 -8.94 -26.89 -11.94
C ASP A 99 -8.76 -27.69 -10.63
N GLU A 100 -8.04 -28.82 -10.69
CA GLU A 100 -7.73 -29.71 -9.56
C GLU A 100 -6.20 -29.79 -9.32
N GLY A 101 -5.80 -30.36 -8.18
CA GLY A 101 -4.39 -30.53 -7.79
C GLY A 101 -3.97 -29.58 -6.66
N TYR A 102 -2.68 -29.24 -6.59
CA TYR A 102 -2.13 -28.40 -5.52
C TYR A 102 -2.29 -26.92 -5.82
N ALA A 103 -2.46 -26.09 -4.78
CA ALA A 103 -2.60 -24.65 -4.91
C ALA A 103 -1.32 -24.02 -5.50
N CYS A 104 -1.47 -23.11 -6.47
CA CYS A 104 -0.38 -22.40 -7.12
C CYS A 104 -0.58 -20.89 -7.04
N VAL A 105 0.45 -20.13 -6.69
CA VAL A 105 0.44 -18.66 -6.69
C VAL A 105 1.47 -18.13 -7.70
N ARG A 106 1.02 -17.37 -8.69
CA ARG A 106 1.87 -16.67 -9.65
C ARG A 106 1.96 -15.18 -9.28
N TYR A 107 2.99 -14.49 -9.77
CA TYR A 107 3.22 -13.08 -9.39
C TYR A 107 2.01 -12.17 -9.69
N GLY A 108 1.27 -12.44 -10.77
CA GLY A 108 0.04 -11.72 -11.13
C GLY A 108 -1.12 -11.90 -10.15
N ASP A 109 -1.17 -12.99 -9.37
CA ASP A 109 -2.19 -13.19 -8.34
C ASP A 109 -1.99 -12.22 -7.15
N LEU A 110 -0.73 -11.87 -6.84
CA LEU A 110 -0.38 -10.86 -5.83
C LEU A 110 -0.85 -9.44 -6.21
N TYR A 111 -1.08 -9.18 -7.51
CA TYR A 111 -1.62 -7.91 -8.00
C TYR A 111 -3.15 -7.91 -8.15
N THR A 112 -3.78 -9.08 -8.34
CA THR A 112 -5.17 -9.17 -8.81
C THR A 112 -6.12 -9.94 -7.89
N ARG A 113 -5.60 -10.66 -6.88
CA ARG A 113 -6.39 -11.56 -6.01
C ARG A 113 -6.04 -11.49 -4.52
N HIS A 114 -4.82 -11.10 -4.18
CA HIS A 114 -4.33 -11.13 -2.80
C HIS A 114 -3.78 -9.76 -2.40
N ASP A 115 -4.29 -9.17 -1.31
CA ASP A 115 -3.80 -7.88 -0.83
C ASP A 115 -2.62 -8.06 0.14
N PHE A 116 -2.87 -8.52 1.37
CA PHE A 116 -1.82 -8.79 2.38
C PHE A 116 -1.58 -10.28 2.65
N HIS A 117 -2.54 -11.13 2.28
CA HIS A 117 -2.48 -12.57 2.58
C HIS A 117 -3.10 -13.41 1.45
N VAL A 118 -2.51 -14.58 1.20
CA VAL A 118 -3.07 -15.66 0.39
C VAL A 118 -3.83 -16.61 1.31
N ARG A 119 -5.16 -16.51 1.31
CA ARG A 119 -6.07 -17.37 2.11
C ARG A 119 -6.74 -18.48 1.28
N GLU A 120 -6.74 -18.32 -0.04
CA GLU A 120 -7.17 -19.26 -1.07
C GLU A 120 -6.26 -19.11 -2.30
N SER A 121 -6.23 -20.08 -3.21
CA SER A 121 -5.79 -19.85 -4.59
C SER A 121 -6.76 -20.44 -5.59
N ARG A 122 -6.99 -19.71 -6.68
CA ARG A 122 -7.75 -20.14 -7.84
C ARG A 122 -6.94 -21.03 -8.78
N SER A 123 -5.65 -20.73 -8.97
CA SER A 123 -4.80 -21.51 -9.87
C SER A 123 -4.34 -22.78 -9.16
N ARG A 124 -4.53 -23.96 -9.76
CA ARG A 124 -3.91 -25.21 -9.29
C ARG A 124 -2.94 -25.75 -10.33
N ILE A 125 -2.10 -26.69 -9.90
CA ILE A 125 -1.19 -27.46 -10.75
C ILE A 125 -1.35 -28.96 -10.48
N ALA A 126 -1.22 -29.77 -11.53
CA ALA A 126 -1.24 -31.22 -11.43
C ALA A 126 -0.09 -31.73 -10.52
N PRO A 127 -0.30 -32.78 -9.69
CA PRO A 127 0.71 -33.27 -8.74
C PRO A 127 2.06 -33.62 -9.38
N GLU A 128 2.06 -34.09 -10.63
CA GLU A 128 3.25 -34.47 -11.40
C GLU A 128 4.11 -33.24 -11.78
N ARG A 129 3.52 -32.04 -11.77
CA ARG A 129 4.22 -30.78 -12.02
C ARG A 129 4.89 -30.19 -10.79
N ALA A 130 4.49 -30.63 -9.59
CA ALA A 130 4.87 -30.02 -8.30
C ALA A 130 6.39 -29.87 -8.12
N SER A 131 7.18 -30.86 -8.54
CA SER A 131 8.65 -30.87 -8.43
C SER A 131 9.39 -29.82 -9.28
N VAL A 132 8.67 -29.09 -10.14
CA VAL A 132 9.23 -28.01 -10.97
C VAL A 132 8.95 -26.62 -10.36
N TYR A 133 7.98 -26.51 -9.44
CA TYR A 133 7.65 -25.28 -8.72
C TYR A 133 8.33 -25.27 -7.33
N THR A 134 8.45 -24.09 -6.71
CA THR A 134 8.97 -23.99 -5.33
C THR A 134 7.84 -24.20 -4.33
N ASP A 135 8.11 -24.95 -3.25
CA ASP A 135 7.17 -25.15 -2.14
C ASP A 135 6.89 -23.84 -1.41
N MET A 136 5.63 -23.63 -1.03
CA MET A 136 5.21 -22.58 -0.09
C MET A 136 4.83 -23.19 1.25
N GLN A 137 5.36 -22.62 2.33
CA GLN A 137 5.06 -22.99 3.71
C GLN A 137 4.17 -21.91 4.35
N TYR A 138 3.41 -22.28 5.38
CA TYR A 138 2.59 -21.32 6.11
C TYR A 138 3.48 -20.25 6.76
N GLY A 139 3.19 -18.98 6.53
CA GLY A 139 4.01 -17.85 6.98
C GLY A 139 5.08 -17.38 5.99
N ASP A 140 5.30 -18.07 4.86
CA ASP A 140 6.14 -17.56 3.78
C ASP A 140 5.58 -16.23 3.24
N LEU A 141 6.40 -15.19 3.18
CA LEU A 141 6.05 -13.93 2.54
C LEU A 141 6.40 -14.00 1.05
N LEU A 142 5.37 -13.93 0.20
CA LEU A 142 5.52 -13.87 -1.25
C LEU A 142 5.64 -12.40 -1.69
N LEU A 143 6.57 -12.10 -2.61
CA LEU A 143 6.74 -10.78 -3.21
C LEU A 143 6.86 -10.90 -4.74
N ALA A 144 6.19 -10.03 -5.49
CA ALA A 144 6.31 -10.00 -6.95
C ALA A 144 7.68 -9.43 -7.38
N GLY A 145 8.49 -10.22 -8.10
CA GLY A 145 9.79 -9.76 -8.64
C GLY A 145 9.68 -8.84 -9.86
N SER A 146 8.50 -8.75 -10.46
CA SER A 146 8.19 -8.03 -11.69
C SER A 146 6.87 -7.26 -11.53
N GLY A 147 6.76 -6.05 -12.08
CA GLY A 147 5.56 -5.21 -12.05
C GLY A 147 5.56 -4.12 -13.13
N GLU A 148 4.41 -3.50 -13.39
CA GLU A 148 4.26 -2.48 -14.43
C GLU A 148 4.72 -1.09 -13.97
N THR A 149 4.32 -0.68 -12.75
CA THR A 149 4.69 0.61 -12.16
C THR A 149 5.81 0.47 -11.13
N LEU A 150 6.44 1.59 -10.76
CA LEU A 150 7.32 1.65 -9.59
C LEU A 150 6.54 1.64 -8.27
N GLU A 151 5.30 2.12 -8.23
CA GLU A 151 4.53 2.28 -7.00
C GLU A 151 3.99 0.95 -6.46
N GLU A 152 3.80 -0.02 -7.34
CA GLU A 152 3.29 -1.36 -7.03
C GLU A 152 4.40 -2.44 -7.04
N ILE A 153 5.66 -2.08 -7.35
CA ILE A 153 6.75 -3.07 -7.45
C ILE A 153 7.01 -3.78 -6.12
N GLY A 154 7.19 -5.11 -6.16
CA GLY A 154 7.37 -5.89 -4.94
C GLY A 154 6.10 -6.04 -4.10
N LYS A 155 4.91 -5.79 -4.66
CA LYS A 155 3.61 -6.13 -4.05
C LYS A 155 3.67 -7.53 -3.42
N SER A 156 3.27 -7.62 -2.16
CA SER A 156 3.57 -8.79 -1.32
C SER A 156 2.42 -9.22 -0.45
N ALA A 157 2.23 -10.54 -0.35
CA ALA A 157 1.23 -11.17 0.51
C ALA A 157 1.84 -12.39 1.22
N VAL A 158 1.45 -12.63 2.48
CA VAL A 158 1.88 -13.82 3.23
C VAL A 158 1.06 -15.05 2.84
N ASN A 159 1.66 -16.24 2.86
CA ASN A 159 0.94 -17.50 2.70
C ASN A 159 0.23 -17.91 4.00
N LEU A 160 -1.09 -17.98 3.98
CA LEU A 160 -1.91 -18.53 5.08
C LEU A 160 -2.61 -19.86 4.71
N LEU A 161 -2.30 -20.42 3.53
CA LEU A 161 -2.83 -21.71 3.09
C LEU A 161 -2.41 -22.83 4.06
N ARG A 162 -3.33 -23.76 4.32
CA ARG A 162 -3.13 -24.96 5.15
C ARG A 162 -3.10 -26.26 4.33
N GLU A 163 -3.20 -26.15 3.01
CA GLU A 163 -2.97 -27.23 2.04
C GLU A 163 -1.58 -27.09 1.39
N PRO A 164 -1.05 -28.13 0.73
CA PRO A 164 0.20 -28.02 -0.02
C PRO A 164 0.07 -26.97 -1.15
N ALA A 165 0.95 -25.99 -1.13
CA ALA A 165 0.94 -24.85 -2.04
C ALA A 165 2.33 -24.60 -2.66
N PHE A 166 2.34 -23.99 -3.84
CA PHE A 166 3.54 -23.77 -4.65
C PHE A 166 3.53 -22.38 -5.31
N CYS A 167 4.69 -21.80 -5.61
CA CYS A 167 4.76 -20.51 -6.30
C CYS A 167 5.50 -20.57 -7.64
N GLY A 168 5.09 -19.70 -8.58
CA GLY A 168 5.65 -19.57 -9.93
C GLY A 168 6.94 -18.72 -10.04
N GLY A 169 7.58 -18.77 -11.22
CA GLY A 169 8.98 -18.36 -11.43
C GLY A 169 9.38 -16.91 -11.16
N ASP A 170 8.43 -15.97 -11.13
CA ASP A 170 8.65 -14.54 -10.85
C ASP A 170 8.21 -14.12 -9.43
N VAL A 171 7.85 -15.09 -8.59
CA VAL A 171 7.66 -14.88 -7.15
C VAL A 171 9.00 -14.99 -6.43
N ILE A 172 9.26 -14.06 -5.52
CA ILE A 172 10.35 -14.09 -4.55
C ILE A 172 9.73 -14.48 -3.21
N ILE A 173 10.30 -15.47 -2.52
CA ILE A 173 9.83 -15.88 -1.19
C ILE A 173 10.82 -15.37 -0.14
N LEU A 174 10.32 -14.81 0.96
CA LEU A 174 11.02 -14.77 2.24
C LEU A 174 10.38 -15.84 3.15
N ARG A 175 11.18 -16.82 3.58
CA ARG A 175 10.78 -17.83 4.57
C ARG A 175 11.27 -17.38 5.95
N PRO A 176 10.38 -17.06 6.92
CA PRO A 176 10.80 -16.62 8.24
C PRO A 176 11.59 -17.69 9.01
N GLU A 177 12.62 -17.26 9.72
CA GLU A 177 13.51 -18.07 10.56
C GLU A 177 13.48 -17.58 12.03
N ILE A 178 12.57 -16.65 12.35
CA ILE A 178 12.32 -16.10 13.69
C ILE A 178 10.82 -16.12 14.00
N ASP A 179 10.47 -16.08 15.28
CA ASP A 179 9.09 -15.87 15.71
C ASP A 179 8.56 -14.51 15.24
N ILE A 180 7.60 -14.55 14.31
CA ILE A 180 6.85 -13.42 13.77
C ILE A 180 5.44 -13.90 13.42
N ASP A 181 4.42 -13.10 13.70
CA ASP A 181 3.05 -13.43 13.30
C ASP A 181 2.88 -13.24 11.78
N ALA A 182 2.29 -14.23 11.12
CA ALA A 182 2.15 -14.25 9.67
C ALA A 182 1.20 -13.15 9.16
N ALA A 183 0.04 -12.97 9.81
CA ALA A 183 -0.92 -11.95 9.39
C ALA A 183 -0.34 -10.54 9.57
N TYR A 184 0.36 -10.30 10.68
CA TYR A 184 1.15 -9.09 10.91
C TYR A 184 2.20 -8.87 9.82
N LEU A 185 2.99 -9.89 9.47
CA LEU A 185 4.05 -9.79 8.45
C LEU A 185 3.49 -9.39 7.08
N GLY A 186 2.31 -9.90 6.70
CA GLY A 186 1.62 -9.47 5.47
C GLY A 186 1.33 -7.97 5.46
N TYR A 187 0.70 -7.45 6.51
CA TYR A 187 0.44 -6.01 6.66
C TYR A 187 1.74 -5.19 6.74
N ALA A 188 2.77 -5.68 7.44
CA ALA A 188 4.02 -4.96 7.63
C ALA A 188 4.87 -4.87 6.34
N ALA A 189 4.83 -5.89 5.49
CA ALA A 189 5.57 -5.92 4.23
C ALA A 189 4.96 -5.07 3.10
N ASP A 190 3.66 -4.77 3.16
CA ASP A 190 2.93 -4.04 2.11
C ASP A 190 2.16 -2.79 2.57
N CYS A 191 2.34 -2.34 3.82
CA CYS A 191 1.87 -1.01 4.25
C CYS A 191 2.54 0.11 3.42
N ALA A 192 1.94 1.30 3.37
CA ALA A 192 2.41 2.38 2.48
C ALA A 192 3.91 2.75 2.62
N PRO A 193 4.50 2.81 3.84
CA PRO A 193 5.95 3.01 4.00
C PRO A 193 6.80 1.87 3.43
N SER A 194 6.35 0.62 3.52
CA SER A 194 7.03 -0.53 2.93
C SER A 194 6.90 -0.56 1.41
N ARG A 195 5.76 -0.15 0.84
CA ARG A 195 5.63 0.06 -0.61
C ARG A 195 6.56 1.17 -1.11
N HIS A 196 6.67 2.28 -0.39
CA HIS A 196 7.61 3.36 -0.74
C HIS A 196 9.09 2.92 -0.70
N GLN A 197 9.49 2.11 0.28
CA GLN A 197 10.82 1.50 0.27
C GLN A 197 11.04 0.61 -0.97
N LYS A 198 10.05 -0.21 -1.34
CA LYS A 198 10.13 -1.10 -2.52
C LYS A 198 10.18 -0.31 -3.83
N SER A 199 9.44 0.81 -3.96
CA SER A 199 9.50 1.67 -5.14
C SER A 199 10.87 2.33 -5.33
N CYS A 200 11.54 2.73 -4.23
CA CYS A 200 12.93 3.20 -4.26
C CYS A 200 13.98 2.10 -4.56
N MET A 201 13.60 0.82 -4.51
CA MET A 201 14.47 -0.33 -4.82
C MET A 201 14.26 -0.91 -6.22
N GLY A 202 13.09 -0.67 -6.83
CA GLY A 202 12.75 -1.13 -8.17
C GLY A 202 13.66 -0.54 -9.26
N ARG A 203 13.87 -1.31 -10.34
CA ARG A 203 14.65 -0.87 -11.50
C ARG A 203 13.96 -1.29 -12.79
N GLY A 204 13.88 -0.39 -13.76
CA GLY A 204 13.25 -0.68 -15.06
C GLY A 204 13.05 0.56 -15.91
N VAL A 205 12.37 0.37 -17.05
CA VAL A 205 11.92 1.45 -17.94
C VAL A 205 10.53 1.11 -18.51
N THR A 206 10.39 -0.07 -19.13
CA THR A 206 9.11 -0.56 -19.68
C THR A 206 8.44 -1.59 -18.76
N VAL A 207 9.23 -2.37 -18.03
CA VAL A 207 8.81 -3.26 -16.94
C VAL A 207 9.74 -2.98 -15.77
N MET A 208 9.19 -2.95 -14.56
CA MET A 208 9.95 -2.75 -13.33
C MET A 208 10.25 -4.10 -12.70
N HIS A 209 11.49 -4.27 -12.22
CA HIS A 209 11.94 -5.46 -11.51
C HIS A 209 12.56 -5.12 -10.17
N ILE A 210 12.35 -5.99 -9.20
CA ILE A 210 12.99 -5.97 -7.89
C ILE A 210 13.48 -7.37 -7.54
N TYR A 211 14.65 -7.50 -6.91
CA TYR A 211 15.27 -8.80 -6.66
C TYR A 211 15.49 -9.01 -5.16
N GLY A 212 15.64 -10.26 -4.73
CA GLY A 212 15.89 -10.61 -3.33
C GLY A 212 17.11 -9.91 -2.71
N ARG A 213 18.11 -9.51 -3.52
CA ARG A 213 19.28 -8.73 -3.06
C ARG A 213 18.92 -7.32 -2.60
N GLU A 214 17.93 -6.67 -3.22
CA GLU A 214 17.40 -5.39 -2.77
C GLU A 214 16.45 -5.59 -1.59
N LEU A 215 15.47 -6.51 -1.72
CA LEU A 215 14.45 -6.80 -0.70
C LEU A 215 15.03 -7.22 0.66
N LYS A 216 16.23 -7.83 0.69
CA LYS A 216 17.00 -8.07 1.92
C LYS A 216 17.19 -6.83 2.79
N ASN A 217 17.10 -5.62 2.21
CA ASN A 217 17.28 -4.34 2.92
C ASN A 217 15.96 -3.63 3.24
N LEU A 218 14.79 -4.19 2.88
CA LEU A 218 13.49 -3.64 3.29
C LEU A 218 13.36 -3.73 4.81
N ILE A 219 13.10 -2.61 5.47
CA ILE A 219 12.98 -2.51 6.94
C ILE A 219 11.50 -2.46 7.32
N ILE A 220 11.11 -3.29 8.30
CA ILE A 220 9.79 -3.22 8.94
C ILE A 220 9.92 -3.04 10.46
N PRO A 221 8.94 -2.39 11.11
CA PRO A 221 8.74 -2.52 12.56
C PRO A 221 8.44 -3.98 12.92
N VAL A 222 8.88 -4.41 14.10
CA VAL A 222 8.55 -5.72 14.68
C VAL A 222 8.29 -5.55 16.19
N PRO A 223 7.00 -5.46 16.60
CA PRO A 223 6.56 -5.46 17.99
C PRO A 223 6.93 -6.76 18.75
N PRO A 224 6.66 -6.85 20.06
CA PRO A 224 6.51 -8.14 20.75
C PRO A 224 5.47 -9.03 20.05
N LEU A 225 5.65 -10.36 20.08
CA LEU A 225 4.81 -11.30 19.32
C LEU A 225 3.30 -11.20 19.65
N GLU A 226 2.94 -10.90 20.90
CA GLU A 226 1.53 -10.74 21.28
C GLU A 226 0.91 -9.45 20.70
N GLU A 227 1.67 -8.35 20.68
CA GLU A 227 1.22 -7.10 20.04
C GLU A 227 1.12 -7.28 18.51
N GLN A 228 1.96 -8.12 17.90
CA GLN A 228 1.82 -8.48 16.48
C GLN A 228 0.48 -9.19 16.22
N ARG A 229 0.11 -10.18 17.04
CA ARG A 229 -1.18 -10.90 16.93
C ARG A 229 -2.37 -9.97 17.11
N GLN A 230 -2.32 -9.07 18.10
CA GLN A 230 -3.36 -8.08 18.36
C GLN A 230 -3.51 -7.10 17.18
N ILE A 231 -2.40 -6.62 16.60
CA ILE A 231 -2.42 -5.82 15.36
C ILE A 231 -2.96 -6.62 14.18
N GLY A 232 -2.56 -7.87 14.01
CA GLY A 232 -3.06 -8.75 12.94
C GLY A 232 -4.58 -8.95 13.02
N ALA A 233 -5.10 -9.33 14.19
CA ALA A 233 -6.54 -9.56 14.40
C ALA A 233 -7.37 -8.27 14.24
N PHE A 234 -6.90 -7.14 14.79
CA PHE A 234 -7.54 -5.84 14.63
C PHE A 234 -7.60 -5.41 13.16
N LEU A 235 -6.49 -5.60 12.42
CA LEU A 235 -6.44 -5.23 11.00
C LEU A 235 -7.27 -6.17 10.13
N ASP A 236 -7.25 -7.49 10.37
CA ASP A 236 -8.14 -8.46 9.70
C ASP A 236 -9.60 -7.97 9.81
N GLN A 237 -10.11 -7.84 11.05
CA GLN A 237 -11.49 -7.40 11.33
C GLN A 237 -11.83 -6.03 10.71
N ALA A 238 -10.92 -5.06 10.81
CA ALA A 238 -11.15 -3.73 10.25
C ALA A 238 -11.11 -3.72 8.71
N THR A 239 -10.24 -4.50 8.08
CA THR A 239 -10.17 -4.59 6.60
C THR A 239 -11.36 -5.35 6.02
N ASP A 240 -11.75 -6.48 6.62
CA ASP A 240 -12.96 -7.22 6.24
C ASP A 240 -14.20 -6.33 6.30
N ARG A 241 -14.34 -5.55 7.38
CA ARG A 241 -15.47 -4.62 7.55
C ARG A 241 -15.47 -3.46 6.56
N ILE A 242 -14.30 -2.97 6.15
CA ILE A 242 -14.20 -1.96 5.08
C ILE A 242 -14.58 -2.59 3.73
N ASP A 243 -14.19 -3.83 3.47
CA ASP A 243 -14.50 -4.50 2.19
C ASP A 243 -15.96 -4.90 2.08
N GLU A 244 -16.62 -5.33 3.17
CA GLU A 244 -18.08 -5.46 3.22
C GLU A 244 -18.78 -4.14 2.81
N LEU A 245 -18.30 -3.00 3.34
CA LEU A 245 -18.86 -1.68 3.05
C LEU A 245 -18.61 -1.26 1.60
N VAL A 246 -17.40 -1.50 1.07
CA VAL A 246 -17.06 -1.24 -0.34
C VAL A 246 -17.91 -2.10 -1.27
N GLN A 247 -18.03 -3.41 -1.03
CA GLN A 247 -18.87 -4.31 -1.84
C GLN A 247 -20.35 -3.89 -1.81
N ARG A 248 -20.92 -3.66 -0.62
CA ARG A 248 -22.33 -3.21 -0.45
C ARG A 248 -22.63 -1.87 -1.11
N THR A 249 -21.61 -1.02 -1.26
CA THR A 249 -21.73 0.32 -1.87
C THR A 249 -21.50 0.25 -3.39
N GLY A 250 -20.51 -0.52 -3.84
CA GLY A 250 -20.16 -0.72 -5.25
C GLY A 250 -21.15 -1.58 -6.05
N PHE A 251 -21.92 -2.45 -5.40
CA PHE A 251 -23.00 -3.23 -6.05
C PHE A 251 -24.18 -2.35 -6.54
N ARG A 252 -24.14 -1.03 -6.32
CA ARG A 252 -25.20 -0.07 -6.68
C ARG A 252 -25.02 0.60 -8.04
N ASP A 253 -24.65 -0.16 -9.07
CA ASP A 253 -25.11 0.19 -10.42
C ASP A 253 -25.42 -1.04 -11.29
N ARG A 254 -26.49 -0.95 -12.07
CA ARG A 254 -26.87 -1.90 -13.13
C ARG A 254 -26.57 -1.36 -14.54
N GLY A 255 -26.06 -0.13 -14.67
CA GLY A 255 -25.57 0.48 -15.91
C GLY A 255 -24.06 0.32 -16.17
N GLY A 256 -23.26 -0.07 -15.17
CA GLY A 256 -21.82 -0.28 -15.29
C GLY A 256 -20.93 0.95 -15.05
N GLN A 257 -21.43 2.02 -14.42
CA GLN A 257 -20.63 3.19 -14.04
C GLN A 257 -20.81 3.57 -12.56
N ILE A 258 -19.74 3.40 -11.78
CA ILE A 258 -19.63 3.92 -10.40
C ILE A 258 -19.33 5.43 -10.47
N ALA A 259 -20.30 6.22 -10.92
CA ALA A 259 -20.14 7.66 -11.17
C ALA A 259 -20.47 8.52 -9.94
N GLY A 260 -19.69 9.59 -9.72
CA GLY A 260 -19.96 10.61 -8.70
C GLY A 260 -19.62 10.18 -7.27
N THR A 261 -20.43 10.63 -6.31
CA THR A 261 -20.15 10.57 -4.86
C THR A 261 -19.87 9.16 -4.33
N ILE A 262 -20.41 8.11 -4.97
CA ILE A 262 -20.17 6.71 -4.59
C ILE A 262 -18.71 6.31 -4.87
N GLY A 263 -18.14 6.72 -6.00
CA GLY A 263 -16.72 6.47 -6.31
C GLY A 263 -15.80 7.16 -5.31
N VAL A 264 -16.08 8.43 -4.99
CA VAL A 264 -15.35 9.19 -3.97
C VAL A 264 -15.46 8.53 -2.59
N LEU A 265 -16.61 7.97 -2.22
CA LEU A 265 -16.77 7.26 -0.95
C LEU A 265 -15.92 5.97 -0.89
N ILE A 266 -15.86 5.21 -1.99
CA ILE A 266 -15.01 4.00 -2.09
C ILE A 266 -13.52 4.39 -2.02
N GLU A 267 -13.11 5.45 -2.71
CA GLU A 267 -11.76 6.03 -2.63
C GLU A 267 -11.40 6.43 -1.19
N ARG A 268 -12.28 7.16 -0.48
CA ARG A 268 -12.06 7.51 0.94
C ARG A 268 -12.00 6.29 1.87
N LEU A 269 -12.74 5.21 1.58
CA LEU A 269 -12.65 3.96 2.33
C LEU A 269 -11.30 3.25 2.08
N GLN A 270 -10.78 3.27 0.86
CA GLN A 270 -9.47 2.70 0.50
C GLN A 270 -8.29 3.52 1.04
N GLU A 271 -8.39 4.85 1.02
CA GLU A 271 -7.47 5.75 1.75
C GLU A 271 -7.48 5.45 3.25
N TYR A 272 -8.67 5.36 3.86
CA TYR A 272 -8.82 5.08 5.29
C TYR A 272 -8.24 3.71 5.67
N ARG A 273 -8.51 2.66 4.89
CA ARG A 273 -7.89 1.33 5.02
C ARG A 273 -6.36 1.43 5.03
N SER A 274 -5.80 2.10 4.02
CA SER A 274 -4.35 2.28 3.89
C SER A 274 -3.74 3.07 5.05
N ALA A 275 -4.43 4.10 5.52
CA ALA A 275 -4.02 4.92 6.67
C ALA A 275 -4.10 4.15 7.99
N LEU A 276 -5.16 3.35 8.21
CA LEU A 276 -5.37 2.56 9.41
C LEU A 276 -4.30 1.47 9.57
N ILE A 277 -4.04 0.71 8.51
CA ILE A 277 -2.96 -0.30 8.46
C ILE A 277 -1.61 0.36 8.75
N THR A 278 -1.33 1.49 8.09
CA THR A 278 -0.08 2.24 8.31
C THR A 278 0.03 2.75 9.75
N ALA A 279 -1.07 3.22 10.36
CA ALA A 279 -1.07 3.71 11.73
C ALA A 279 -0.84 2.59 12.76
N ALA A 280 -1.46 1.43 12.57
CA ALA A 280 -1.26 0.26 13.43
C ALA A 280 0.18 -0.28 13.29
N VAL A 281 0.62 -0.56 12.06
CA VAL A 281 1.97 -1.10 11.77
C VAL A 281 3.10 -0.15 12.21
N THR A 282 2.85 1.16 12.35
CA THR A 282 3.83 2.14 12.85
C THR A 282 3.60 2.63 14.28
N GLY A 283 2.72 1.98 15.06
CA GLY A 283 2.53 2.29 16.49
C GLY A 283 1.95 3.69 16.77
N LYS A 284 1.26 4.26 15.78
CA LYS A 284 0.54 5.55 15.87
C LYS A 284 -0.87 5.40 16.44
N ILE A 285 -1.35 4.16 16.50
CA ILE A 285 -2.46 3.74 17.36
C ILE A 285 -2.01 2.55 18.22
N ASP A 286 -2.62 2.43 19.38
CA ASP A 286 -2.54 1.24 20.23
C ASP A 286 -3.86 0.47 20.08
N VAL A 287 -3.75 -0.84 19.88
CA VAL A 287 -4.86 -1.77 19.61
C VAL A 287 -5.06 -2.76 20.76
N ARG A 288 -4.36 -2.56 21.89
CA ARG A 288 -4.42 -3.44 23.06
C ARG A 288 -5.66 -3.19 23.94
N ASP A 289 -6.24 -1.99 23.82
CA ASP A 289 -7.41 -1.53 24.59
C ASP A 289 -8.70 -1.39 23.73
N THR A 290 -8.70 -1.78 22.45
CA THR A 290 -9.79 -1.44 21.50
C THR A 290 -11.13 -2.11 21.77
N ASP A 291 -11.16 -3.20 22.56
CA ASP A 291 -12.40 -3.83 23.07
C ASP A 291 -13.32 -2.86 23.81
N SER A 292 -12.78 -1.74 24.31
CA SER A 292 -13.52 -0.69 25.02
C SER A 292 -14.33 0.26 24.12
N VAL A 293 -14.10 0.26 22.80
CA VAL A 293 -14.63 1.31 21.90
C VAL A 293 -16.05 1.00 21.42
N ASP A 294 -16.37 -0.26 21.09
CA ASP A 294 -17.69 -0.63 20.55
C ASP A 294 -18.84 -0.49 21.57
N ALA A 295 -18.54 -0.62 22.87
CA ALA A 295 -19.53 -0.42 23.93
C ALA A 295 -20.14 0.99 23.94
N ALA A 296 -19.38 2.01 23.53
CA ALA A 296 -19.85 3.40 23.51
C ALA A 296 -20.78 3.73 22.33
N ALA A 297 -20.83 2.88 21.29
CA ALA A 297 -21.70 3.07 20.14
C ALA A 297 -23.15 2.61 20.40
N THR A 298 -23.36 1.66 21.31
CA THR A 298 -24.68 1.06 21.58
C THR A 298 -25.60 2.02 22.35
N ASP A 299 -25.08 2.69 23.37
CA ASP A 299 -25.86 3.56 24.28
C ASP A 299 -26.43 4.83 23.61
N ALA A 300 -25.90 5.22 22.45
CA ALA A 300 -26.49 6.31 21.65
C ALA A 300 -27.87 5.95 21.03
N SER A 301 -28.29 4.68 21.12
CA SER A 301 -29.53 4.16 20.50
C SER A 301 -30.74 4.10 21.44
N SER A 302 -30.55 4.28 22.75
CA SER A 302 -31.58 4.04 23.78
C SER A 302 -32.37 5.30 24.19
N VAL A 303 -31.80 6.50 24.00
CA VAL A 303 -32.41 7.77 24.43
C VAL A 303 -33.28 8.37 23.31
N GLY A 304 -34.42 7.72 23.01
CA GLY A 304 -35.24 8.09 21.85
C GLY A 304 -36.69 7.61 21.79
N SER A 305 -37.31 7.21 22.90
CA SER A 305 -38.69 6.67 22.86
C SER A 305 -39.55 6.90 24.12
N GLU A 306 -39.53 8.10 24.72
CA GLU A 306 -40.43 8.38 25.86
C GLU A 306 -40.86 9.87 25.99
N ALA A 307 -41.43 10.46 24.91
CA ALA A 307 -42.23 11.70 24.99
C ALA A 307 -42.97 12.04 23.68
N ALA A 308 -44.20 11.55 23.46
CA ALA A 308 -45.26 12.26 22.70
C ALA A 308 -46.60 11.48 22.63
N THR A 309 -47.63 12.00 23.33
CA THR A 309 -49.08 11.68 23.20
C THR A 309 -49.54 10.30 23.66
#